data_AF-A0A2Z6QJX4-F1
#
_entry.id   AF-A0A2Z6QJX4-F1
#
_cell.length_a   1.000
_cell.length_b   1.000
_cell.length_c   1.000
_cell.angle_alpha   90.00
_cell.angle_beta   90.00
_cell.angle_gamma   90.00
#
_symmetry.space_group_name_H-M   'P 1'
#
loop_
_entity.id
_entity.type
_entity.pdbx_description
1 polymer ?
#
loop_
_entity_poly.entity_id
_entity_poly.type
_entity_poly.pdbx_seq_one_letter_code
_entity_poly.pdbx_strand_id
1 'polypeptide(L)'
;MSDYDHYLIDAISLIDTTIISLPAEINSFEELSAALKEDISFTVFKRTNKGLLRSLKYIPEREGGNTSKFISNFCKLCYNAEINDLKEQKNYLCNSLPNNGYYNYHLEEFFKRKEKIESMNDLVKEFTEIVTEELSLIRKGSIVALKHIAVINQSYDRLITDLEFIPD
;
A
#
# COMPACT_ATOMS: atom_id res chain seq x y z
N MET A 1 23.53 -13.04 -35.14
CA MET A 1 22.42 -12.45 -34.35
C MET A 1 22.88 -12.44 -32.92
N SER A 2 22.87 -11.28 -32.28
CA SER A 2 23.28 -11.15 -30.88
C SER A 2 22.18 -11.65 -29.94
N ASP A 3 22.52 -11.96 -28.69
CA ASP A 3 21.52 -12.29 -27.66
C ASP A 3 20.48 -11.17 -27.51
N TYR A 4 20.92 -9.91 -27.65
CA TYR A 4 20.04 -8.73 -27.63
C TYR A 4 18.97 -8.78 -28.72
N ASP A 5 19.37 -9.12 -29.96
CA ASP A 5 18.44 -9.23 -31.09
C ASP A 5 17.41 -10.34 -30.83
N HIS A 6 17.82 -11.44 -30.19
CA HIS A 6 16.91 -12.54 -29.85
C HIS A 6 15.85 -12.10 -28.83
N TYR A 7 16.25 -11.39 -27.77
CA TYR A 7 15.30 -10.88 -26.77
C TYR A 7 14.31 -9.88 -27.36
N LEU A 8 14.75 -9.03 -28.30
CA LEU A 8 13.87 -8.07 -28.96
C LEU A 8 12.82 -8.79 -29.83
N ILE A 9 13.25 -9.76 -30.64
CA ILE A 9 12.35 -10.57 -31.48
C ILE A 9 11.34 -11.33 -30.61
N ASP A 10 11.80 -11.93 -29.50
CA ASP A 10 10.91 -12.63 -28.57
C ASP A 10 9.88 -11.68 -27.96
N ALA A 11 10.29 -10.48 -27.53
CA ALA A 11 9.37 -9.47 -27.00
C ALA A 11 8.33 -9.03 -28.03
N ILE A 12 8.72 -8.83 -29.29
CA ILE A 12 7.82 -8.50 -30.39
C ILE A 12 6.81 -9.63 -30.63
N SER A 13 7.26 -10.90 -30.55
CA SER A 13 6.41 -12.06 -30.78
C SER A 13 5.29 -12.26 -29.74
N LEU A 14 5.45 -11.67 -28.55
CA LEU A 14 4.46 -11.71 -27.46
C LEU A 14 3.35 -10.67 -27.62
N ILE A 15 3.47 -9.75 -28.57
CA ILE A 15 2.49 -8.70 -28.81
C ILE A 15 1.37 -9.25 -29.69
N ASP A 16 0.12 -9.04 -29.26
CA ASP A 16 -1.03 -9.33 -30.08
C ASP A 16 -1.17 -8.28 -31.19
N THR A 17 -0.56 -8.58 -32.33
CA THR A 17 -0.55 -7.72 -33.52
C THR A 17 -1.92 -7.62 -34.21
N THR A 18 -2.93 -8.38 -33.77
CA THR A 18 -4.32 -8.20 -34.22
C THR A 18 -4.99 -7.01 -33.53
N ILE A 19 -4.47 -6.60 -32.37
CA ILE A 19 -5.00 -5.49 -31.56
C ILE A 19 -4.07 -4.27 -31.64
N ILE A 20 -2.76 -4.47 -31.56
CA ILE A 20 -1.76 -3.40 -31.52
C ILE A 20 -1.01 -3.34 -32.85
N SER A 21 -1.06 -2.19 -33.52
CA SER A 21 -0.33 -1.97 -34.77
C SER A 21 1.10 -1.54 -34.47
N LEU A 22 2.08 -2.35 -34.89
CA LEU A 22 3.49 -2.01 -34.81
C LEU A 22 4.01 -1.46 -36.15
N PRO A 23 5.03 -0.56 -36.13
CA PRO A 23 5.80 -0.21 -37.31
C PRO A 23 6.40 -1.43 -38.01
N ALA A 24 6.68 -1.30 -39.31
CA ALA A 24 7.25 -2.38 -40.11
C ALA A 24 8.65 -2.82 -39.67
N GLU A 25 9.40 -1.93 -39.01
CA GLU A 25 10.74 -2.18 -38.53
C GLU A 25 10.89 -1.63 -37.10
N ILE A 26 11.39 -2.47 -36.19
CA ILE A 26 11.69 -2.14 -34.80
C ILE A 26 13.04 -2.76 -34.48
N ASN A 27 14.04 -1.92 -34.24
CA ASN A 27 15.44 -2.32 -34.08
C ASN A 27 15.96 -2.18 -32.64
N SER A 28 15.13 -1.66 -31.73
CA SER A 28 15.49 -1.48 -30.32
C SER A 28 14.29 -1.61 -29.39
N PHE A 29 14.56 -1.85 -28.11
CA PHE A 29 13.51 -1.81 -27.07
C PHE A 29 12.94 -0.41 -26.89
N GLU A 30 13.73 0.64 -27.14
CA GLU A 30 13.28 2.03 -27.13
C GLU A 30 12.23 2.28 -28.22
N GLU A 31 12.48 1.84 -29.44
CA GLU A 31 11.52 1.91 -30.55
C GLU A 31 10.26 1.10 -30.28
N LEU A 32 10.41 -0.12 -29.74
CA LEU A 32 9.29 -0.97 -29.36
C LEU A 32 8.42 -0.28 -28.30
N SER A 33 9.04 0.25 -27.26
CA SER A 33 8.38 0.96 -26.17
C SER A 33 7.66 2.21 -26.67
N ALA A 34 8.29 2.99 -27.57
CA ALA A 34 7.66 4.15 -28.18
C ALA A 34 6.41 3.76 -28.98
N ALA A 35 6.51 2.76 -29.86
CA ALA A 35 5.39 2.25 -30.65
C ALA A 35 4.23 1.77 -29.75
N LEU A 36 4.52 1.00 -28.71
CA LEU A 36 3.52 0.54 -27.75
C LEU A 36 2.84 1.68 -27.00
N LYS A 37 3.57 2.77 -26.68
CA LYS A 37 3.01 3.94 -25.98
C LYS A 37 2.15 4.82 -26.86
N GLU A 38 2.38 4.82 -28.17
CA GLU A 38 1.56 5.56 -29.14
C GLU A 38 0.20 4.89 -29.38
N ASP A 39 0.09 3.58 -29.14
CA ASP A 39 -1.17 2.84 -29.30
C ASP A 39 -2.26 3.30 -28.31
N ILE A 40 -3.51 3.31 -28.78
CA ILE A 40 -4.67 3.71 -27.96
C ILE A 40 -4.84 2.82 -26.72
N SER A 41 -4.45 1.56 -26.80
CA SER A 41 -4.53 0.58 -25.70
C SER A 41 -3.66 1.02 -24.53
N PHE A 42 -2.47 1.58 -24.77
CA PHE A 42 -1.62 2.13 -23.71
C PHE A 42 -2.28 3.33 -23.05
N THR A 43 -2.88 4.22 -23.84
CA THR A 43 -3.64 5.36 -23.31
C THR A 43 -4.83 4.92 -22.45
N VAL A 44 -5.58 3.90 -22.87
CA VAL A 44 -6.68 3.30 -22.09
C VAL A 44 -6.15 2.66 -20.81
N PHE A 45 -5.08 1.85 -20.90
CA PHE A 45 -4.42 1.22 -19.77
C PHE A 45 -3.98 2.25 -18.72
N LYS A 46 -3.29 3.31 -19.14
CA LYS A 46 -2.83 4.40 -18.27
C LYS A 46 -4.00 5.07 -17.54
N ARG A 47 -5.08 5.41 -18.27
CA ARG A 47 -6.29 6.02 -17.69
C ARG A 47 -6.98 5.09 -16.69
N THR A 48 -7.09 3.81 -17.00
CA THR A 48 -7.69 2.81 -16.12
C THR A 48 -6.92 2.69 -14.81
N ASN A 49 -5.59 2.58 -14.86
CA ASN A 49 -4.75 2.54 -13.65
C ASN A 49 -4.89 3.82 -12.80
N LYS A 50 -5.00 4.99 -13.44
CA LYS A 50 -5.28 6.26 -12.75
C LYS A 50 -6.67 6.28 -12.09
N GLY A 51 -7.67 5.69 -12.74
CA GLY A 51 -9.01 5.48 -12.16
C GLY A 51 -8.96 4.56 -10.94
N LEU A 52 -8.24 3.44 -11.04
CA LEU A 52 -8.04 2.50 -9.94
C LEU A 52 -7.36 3.15 -8.73
N LEU A 53 -6.36 4.02 -8.95
CA LEU A 53 -5.72 4.81 -7.89
C LEU A 53 -6.70 5.70 -7.13
N ARG A 54 -7.64 6.35 -7.84
CA ARG A 54 -8.68 7.19 -7.20
C ARG A 54 -9.60 6.38 -6.30
N SER A 55 -9.89 5.14 -6.71
CA SER A 55 -10.73 4.21 -5.94
C SER A 55 -9.98 3.39 -4.91
N LEU A 56 -8.64 3.43 -4.90
CA LEU A 56 -7.83 2.62 -4.01
C LEU A 56 -8.11 3.02 -2.56
N LYS A 57 -8.31 2.04 -1.68
CA LYS A 57 -8.54 2.23 -0.26
C LYS A 57 -7.57 1.40 0.55
N TYR A 58 -6.92 2.04 1.51
CA TYR A 58 -6.14 1.37 2.53
C TYR A 58 -7.08 0.82 3.60
N ILE A 59 -6.93 -0.47 3.89
CA ILE A 59 -7.57 -1.12 5.04
C ILE A 59 -6.45 -1.43 6.05
N PRO A 60 -6.58 -0.94 7.28
CA PRO A 60 -5.65 -1.23 8.38
C PRO A 60 -5.56 -2.72 8.69
N GLU A 61 -4.40 -3.22 9.12
CA GLU A 61 -4.26 -4.64 9.50
C GLU A 61 -5.16 -5.03 10.68
N ARG A 62 -5.42 -4.11 11.61
CA ARG A 62 -6.37 -4.36 12.71
C ARG A 62 -7.82 -4.57 12.23
N GLU A 63 -8.15 -4.08 11.04
CA GLU A 63 -9.45 -4.23 10.37
C GLU A 63 -9.42 -5.39 9.36
N GLY A 64 -8.39 -6.24 9.40
CA GLY A 64 -8.21 -7.37 8.50
C GLY A 64 -7.56 -7.02 7.15
N GLY A 65 -7.00 -5.82 7.01
CA GLY A 65 -6.28 -5.38 5.82
C GLY A 65 -4.89 -5.98 5.68
N ASN A 66 -4.21 -5.65 4.58
CA ASN A 66 -2.84 -6.09 4.31
C ASN A 66 -2.02 -4.93 3.73
N THR A 67 -1.14 -4.38 4.57
CA THR A 67 -0.31 -3.22 4.25
C THR A 67 0.61 -3.47 3.05
N SER A 68 1.28 -4.63 3.02
CA SER A 68 2.19 -5.00 1.94
C SER A 68 1.49 -5.08 0.58
N LYS A 69 0.31 -5.72 0.54
CA LYS A 69 -0.52 -5.82 -0.66
C LYS A 69 -1.03 -4.45 -1.12
N PHE A 70 -1.44 -3.61 -0.18
CA PHE A 70 -1.86 -2.24 -0.48
C PHE A 70 -0.73 -1.43 -1.12
N ILE A 71 0.46 -1.43 -0.51
CA ILE A 71 1.64 -0.71 -1.02
C ILE A 71 2.04 -1.22 -2.40
N SER A 72 2.12 -2.55 -2.59
CA SER A 72 2.46 -3.14 -3.88
C SER A 72 1.48 -2.72 -4.98
N ASN A 73 0.18 -2.74 -4.67
CA ASN A 73 -0.85 -2.27 -5.59
C ASN A 73 -0.72 -0.78 -5.89
N PHE A 74 -0.53 0.06 -4.87
CA PHE A 74 -0.33 1.50 -5.03
C PHE A 74 0.85 1.81 -5.96
N CYS A 75 2.04 1.25 -5.68
CA CYS A 75 3.23 1.45 -6.49
C CYS A 75 3.04 0.98 -7.94
N LYS A 76 2.44 -0.21 -8.13
CA LYS A 76 2.15 -0.76 -9.45
C LYS A 76 1.20 0.15 -10.25
N LEU A 77 0.14 0.65 -9.63
CA LEU A 77 -0.80 1.54 -10.30
C LEU A 77 -0.15 2.89 -10.64
N CYS A 78 0.69 3.45 -9.76
CA CYS A 78 1.43 4.68 -10.05
C CYS A 78 2.38 4.51 -11.25
N TYR A 79 3.14 3.41 -11.28
CA TYR A 79 4.03 3.07 -12.39
C TYR A 79 3.25 2.92 -13.71
N ASN A 80 2.19 2.09 -13.71
CA ASN A 80 1.37 1.84 -14.88
C ASN A 80 0.64 3.10 -15.41
N ALA A 81 0.31 4.04 -14.52
CA ALA A 81 -0.30 5.30 -14.86
C ALA A 81 0.72 6.39 -15.25
N GLU A 82 2.02 6.07 -15.27
CA GLU A 82 3.15 7.00 -15.43
C GLU A 82 3.04 8.24 -14.53
N ILE A 83 2.63 8.06 -13.27
CA ILE A 83 2.56 9.13 -12.28
C ILE A 83 3.93 9.26 -11.63
N ASN A 84 4.78 10.10 -12.24
CA ASN A 84 6.13 10.39 -11.76
C ASN A 84 6.18 11.63 -10.85
N ASP A 85 5.15 12.49 -10.88
CA ASP A 85 5.07 13.65 -10.01
C ASP A 85 4.82 13.22 -8.55
N LEU A 86 5.79 13.50 -7.68
CA LEU A 86 5.76 13.08 -6.28
C LEU A 86 4.58 13.71 -5.53
N LYS A 87 4.18 14.93 -5.88
CA LYS A 87 3.02 15.59 -5.26
C LYS A 87 1.73 14.85 -5.61
N GLU A 88 1.57 14.42 -6.85
CA GLU A 88 0.45 13.59 -7.30
C GLU A 88 0.46 12.22 -6.59
N GLN A 89 1.62 11.57 -6.45
CA GLN A 89 1.76 10.31 -5.69
C GLN A 89 1.32 10.48 -4.22
N LYS A 90 1.83 11.51 -3.53
CA LYS A 90 1.45 11.85 -2.14
C LYS A 90 -0.07 12.04 -2.03
N ASN A 91 -0.68 12.75 -2.96
CA ASN A 91 -2.13 12.99 -2.96
C ASN A 91 -2.94 11.69 -3.12
N TYR A 92 -2.55 10.80 -4.05
CA TYR A 92 -3.23 9.52 -4.19
C TYR A 92 -3.12 8.66 -2.94
N LEU A 93 -1.91 8.58 -2.36
CA LEU A 93 -1.72 7.83 -1.13
C LEU A 93 -2.60 8.39 -0.01
N CYS A 94 -2.59 9.70 0.21
CA CYS A 94 -3.43 10.35 1.23
C CYS A 94 -4.93 10.10 1.02
N ASN A 95 -5.41 10.21 -0.22
CA ASN A 95 -6.84 10.02 -0.55
C ASN A 95 -7.31 8.57 -0.42
N SER A 96 -6.38 7.62 -0.36
CA SER A 96 -6.68 6.21 -0.14
C SER A 96 -6.89 5.87 1.35
N LEU A 97 -6.46 6.75 2.26
CA LEU A 97 -6.49 6.50 3.69
C LEU A 97 -7.92 6.64 4.26
N PRO A 98 -8.28 5.88 5.31
CA PRO A 98 -9.58 5.98 5.95
C PRO A 98 -9.82 7.38 6.51
N ASN A 99 -10.92 8.03 6.13
CA ASN A 99 -11.36 9.28 6.73
C ASN A 99 -12.21 8.99 7.97
N ASN A 100 -11.61 8.43 9.02
CA ASN A 100 -12.28 8.18 10.30
C ASN A 100 -11.45 8.74 11.47
N GLY A 101 -12.16 9.19 12.52
CA GLY A 101 -11.53 9.92 13.64
C GLY A 101 -10.49 9.11 14.43
N TYR A 102 -10.50 7.77 14.33
CA TYR A 102 -9.54 6.90 15.01
C TYR A 102 -8.16 6.94 14.34
N TYR A 103 -8.12 7.17 13.02
CA TYR A 103 -6.88 7.25 12.25
C TYR A 103 -6.20 8.64 12.31
N ASN A 104 -6.84 9.64 12.91
CA ASN A 104 -6.42 11.04 12.77
C ASN A 104 -5.00 11.32 13.28
N TYR A 105 -4.56 10.75 14.41
CA TYR A 105 -3.23 11.08 14.97
C TYR A 105 -2.07 10.61 14.06
N HIS A 106 -2.09 9.34 13.65
CA HIS A 106 -1.05 8.78 12.78
C HIS A 106 -1.12 9.35 11.36
N LEU A 107 -2.32 9.68 10.88
CA LEU A 107 -2.49 10.42 9.63
C LEU A 107 -1.91 11.83 9.73
N GLU A 108 -2.21 12.58 10.79
CA GLU A 108 -1.68 13.93 10.99
C GLU A 108 -0.15 13.93 11.03
N GLU A 109 0.47 12.97 11.70
CA GLU A 109 1.92 12.79 11.69
C GLU A 109 2.44 12.47 10.28
N PHE A 110 1.78 11.58 9.54
CA PHE A 110 2.12 11.34 8.14
C PHE A 110 1.99 12.61 7.28
N PHE A 111 0.92 13.38 7.45
CA PHE A 111 0.69 14.64 6.72
C PHE A 111 1.77 15.68 7.03
N LYS A 112 2.33 15.71 8.25
CA LYS A 112 3.47 16.57 8.61
C LYS A 112 4.77 16.08 8.00
N ARG A 113 5.06 14.78 8.10
CA ARG A 113 6.33 14.18 7.66
C ARG A 113 6.44 14.12 6.14
N LYS A 114 5.32 13.88 5.44
CA LYS A 114 5.31 13.73 3.97
C LYS A 114 5.80 14.96 3.22
N GLU A 115 5.74 16.15 3.81
CA GLU A 115 6.20 17.36 3.13
C GLU A 115 7.72 17.33 2.84
N LYS A 116 8.49 16.62 3.67
CA LYS A 116 9.96 16.49 3.54
C LYS A 116 10.39 15.32 2.64
N ILE A 117 9.46 14.51 2.18
CA ILE A 117 9.74 13.32 1.38
C ILE A 117 10.08 13.73 -0.05
N GLU A 118 11.19 13.22 -0.57
CA GLU A 118 11.72 13.58 -1.90
C GLU A 118 11.62 12.43 -2.93
N SER A 119 11.21 11.23 -2.51
CA SER A 119 11.06 10.08 -3.40
C SER A 119 9.85 9.21 -3.06
N MET A 120 9.43 8.40 -4.02
CA MET A 120 8.38 7.38 -3.81
C MET A 120 8.82 6.32 -2.80
N ASN A 121 10.10 5.94 -2.79
CA ASN A 121 10.61 4.94 -1.86
C ASN A 121 10.55 5.46 -0.42
N ASP A 122 10.92 6.73 -0.21
CA ASP A 122 10.82 7.37 1.10
C ASP A 122 9.35 7.55 1.53
N LEU A 123 8.46 7.83 0.58
CA LEU A 123 7.01 7.88 0.82
C LEU A 123 6.48 6.55 1.37
N VAL A 124 6.83 5.45 0.71
CA VAL A 124 6.43 4.10 1.10
C VAL A 124 7.05 3.71 2.44
N LYS A 125 8.32 4.07 2.66
CA LYS A 125 9.03 3.79 3.91
C LYS A 125 8.37 4.48 5.09
N GLU A 126 8.15 5.79 5.02
CA GLU A 126 7.49 6.57 6.07
C GLU A 126 6.07 6.07 6.36
N PHE A 127 5.30 5.75 5.31
CA PHE A 127 3.97 5.17 5.50
C PHE A 127 4.04 3.83 6.26
N THR A 128 5.00 2.97 5.92
CA THR A 128 5.19 1.67 6.58
C THR A 128 5.61 1.82 8.04
N GLU A 129 6.49 2.78 8.35
CA GLU A 129 6.94 3.07 9.72
C GLU A 129 5.76 3.51 10.59
N ILE A 130 4.93 4.43 10.12
CA ILE A 130 3.76 4.92 10.85
C ILE A 130 2.73 3.81 11.12
N VAL A 131 2.44 2.98 10.12
CA VAL A 131 1.54 1.81 10.28
C VAL A 131 2.11 0.81 11.29
N THR A 132 3.44 0.61 11.30
CA THR A 132 4.10 -0.31 12.23
C THR A 132 4.07 0.23 13.68
N GLU A 133 4.31 1.52 13.86
CA GLU A 133 4.22 2.20 15.16
C GLU A 133 2.81 2.07 15.77
N GLU A 134 1.78 2.31 14.97
CA GLU A 134 0.37 2.15 15.34
C GLU A 134 0.08 0.74 15.89
N LEU A 135 0.49 -0.30 15.15
CA LEU A 135 0.31 -1.70 15.57
C LEU A 135 1.03 -2.00 16.90
N SER A 136 2.21 -1.42 17.10
CA SER A 136 2.98 -1.61 18.32
C SER A 136 2.29 -1.00 19.56
N LEU A 137 1.66 0.17 19.41
CA LEU A 137 0.94 0.86 20.48
C LEU A 137 -0.34 0.11 20.86
N ILE A 138 -1.10 -0.34 19.86
CA ILE A 138 -2.33 -1.13 20.09
C ILE A 138 -2.00 -2.41 20.87
N ARG A 139 -0.99 -3.16 20.45
CA ARG A 139 -0.56 -4.39 21.15
C ARG A 139 -0.19 -4.11 22.61
N LYS A 140 0.58 -3.04 22.87
CA LYS A 140 0.96 -2.64 24.23
C LYS A 140 -0.26 -2.29 25.08
N GLY A 141 -1.20 -1.50 24.54
CA GLY A 141 -2.44 -1.13 25.23
C GLY A 141 -3.33 -2.33 25.56
N SER A 142 -3.53 -3.25 24.61
CA SER A 142 -4.30 -4.48 24.83
C SER A 142 -3.70 -5.38 25.90
N ILE A 143 -2.36 -5.53 25.93
CA ILE A 143 -1.67 -6.32 26.96
C ILE A 143 -1.90 -5.73 28.35
N VAL A 144 -1.82 -4.40 28.48
CA VAL A 144 -2.07 -3.71 29.76
C VAL A 144 -3.51 -3.94 30.22
N ALA A 145 -4.50 -3.75 29.34
CA ALA A 145 -5.91 -3.99 29.68
C ALA A 145 -6.18 -5.43 30.12
N LEU A 146 -5.65 -6.43 29.40
CA LEU A 146 -5.80 -7.84 29.77
C LEU A 146 -5.15 -8.17 31.13
N LYS A 147 -3.97 -7.61 31.42
CA LYS A 147 -3.32 -7.76 32.73
C LYS A 147 -4.19 -7.19 33.85
N HIS A 148 -4.79 -6.02 33.66
CA HIS A 148 -5.69 -5.42 34.66
C HIS A 148 -6.92 -6.29 34.90
N ILE A 149 -7.56 -6.83 33.86
CA ILE A 149 -8.71 -7.74 34.00
C ILE A 149 -8.31 -9.00 34.78
N ALA A 150 -7.16 -9.60 34.48
CA ALA A 150 -6.66 -10.77 35.20
C ALA A 150 -6.42 -10.50 36.69
N VAL A 151 -5.83 -9.33 37.02
CA VAL A 151 -5.60 -8.92 38.42
C VAL A 151 -6.91 -8.64 39.16
N ILE A 152 -7.90 -8.04 38.49
CA ILE A 152 -9.23 -7.80 39.04
C ILE A 152 -9.90 -9.13 39.37
N ASN A 153 -9.92 -10.09 38.43
CA ASN A 153 -10.52 -11.40 38.65
C ASN A 153 -9.82 -12.17 39.78
N GLN A 154 -8.48 -12.13 39.84
CA GLN A 154 -7.73 -12.78 40.93
C GLN A 154 -8.03 -12.16 42.31
N SER A 155 -8.28 -10.84 42.36
CA SER A 155 -8.70 -10.17 43.59
C SER A 155 -10.11 -10.59 44.02
N TYR A 156 -11.03 -10.77 43.09
CA TYR A 156 -12.38 -11.27 43.38
C TYR A 156 -12.36 -12.72 43.88
N ASP A 157 -11.58 -13.60 43.25
CA ASP A 157 -11.46 -15.00 43.69
C ASP A 157 -10.91 -15.10 45.13
N ARG A 158 -9.95 -14.23 45.50
CA ARG A 158 -9.45 -14.14 46.88
C ARG A 158 -10.51 -13.69 47.87
N LEU A 159 -11.28 -12.65 47.53
CA LEU A 159 -12.36 -12.14 48.40
C LEU A 159 -13.45 -13.18 48.63
N ILE A 160 -13.78 -14.00 47.63
CA ILE A 160 -14.73 -15.12 47.79
C ILE A 160 -14.16 -16.19 48.72
N THR A 161 -12.87 -16.54 48.55
CA THR A 161 -12.21 -17.54 49.41
C THR A 161 -12.12 -17.08 50.88
N ASP A 162 -11.90 -15.79 51.12
CA ASP A 162 -11.83 -15.22 52.47
C ASP A 162 -13.23 -15.10 53.14
N LEU A 163 -14.31 -14.98 52.36
CA LEU A 163 -15.70 -14.95 52.86
C LEU A 163 -16.27 -16.34 53.22
N GLU A 164 -15.75 -17.40 52.60
CA GLU A 164 -16.11 -18.79 52.96
C GLU A 164 -15.41 -19.27 54.25
N PHE A 165 -14.46 -18.47 54.79
CA PHE A 165 -13.71 -18.77 56.01
C PHE A 165 -14.15 -17.87 57.18
N ILE A 166 -15.45 -17.82 57.49
CA ILE A 166 -15.93 -17.33 58.79
C ILE A 166 -16.02 -18.54 59.71
N PRO A 167 -15.14 -18.71 60.71
CA PRO A 167 -15.24 -19.82 61.64
C PRO A 167 -16.44 -19.62 62.59
N ASP A 168 -17.19 -20.69 62.82
CA ASP A 168 -18.29 -20.78 63.80
C ASP A 168 -17.85 -20.50 65.24
#